data_AF-A0A533MMM2-F1
#
_entry.id   AF-A0A533MMM2-F1
#
_cell.length_a   1.000
_cell.length_b   1.000
_cell.length_c   1.000
_cell.angle_alpha   90.00
_cell.angle_beta   90.00
_cell.angle_gamma   90.00
#
_symmetry.space_group_name_H-M   'P 1'
#
loop_
_entity.id
_entity.type
_entity.pdbx_description
1 polymer ?
#
loop_
_entity_poly.entity_id
_entity_poly.type
_entity_poly.pdbx_seq_one_letter_code
_entity_poly.pdbx_strand_id
1 'polypeptide(L)'
;LNLDECKEIGKLEMSKDVVITLNAMGVLAYFAFGFFFTSLYTLFTGEVGFNITSGTILGTIVISVTLIIGTIVLHELIHGVFMSKYGGKPSYGAGIAHYILPYFYATTKTIFTRNQFIVIAIAPLVVISLVAIGIMVAFPSIAHWMIIPFVLNGSGAVGDMWVIRNILRCPKHVLLEDQKSGLIIYGKETDKPMNISTTGFGSGFGKVFMLCIVATGLLMIIAPMTLDVLGVESFTIGPTSSFFTIFEYHSIGKGFEFRFFPVSVLAISVIVGLVYAIIKTGKPGNNAITGQ
;
A
#
# COMPACT_ATOMS: atom_id res chain seq x y z
N LEU A 1 -7.92 -33.23 -5.40
CA LEU A 1 -7.98 -32.92 -6.84
C LEU A 1 -6.64 -33.31 -7.42
N ASN A 2 -6.64 -34.16 -8.45
CA ASN A 2 -5.40 -34.59 -9.08
C ASN A 2 -4.91 -33.48 -10.02
N LEU A 3 -3.64 -33.09 -9.92
CA LEU A 3 -3.05 -32.07 -10.80
C LEU A 3 -2.94 -32.57 -12.24
N ASP A 4 -2.93 -33.89 -12.44
CA ASP A 4 -2.83 -34.53 -13.76
C ASP A 4 -4.02 -34.18 -14.70
N GLU A 5 -5.14 -33.70 -14.15
CA GLU A 5 -6.31 -33.25 -14.93
C GLU A 5 -6.44 -31.72 -15.01
N CYS A 6 -5.45 -30.99 -14.49
CA CYS A 6 -5.46 -29.53 -14.43
C CYS A 6 -4.43 -28.95 -15.39
N LYS A 7 -4.78 -27.82 -16.02
CA LYS A 7 -3.85 -27.01 -16.80
C LYS A 7 -3.66 -25.64 -16.17
N GLU A 8 -2.54 -25.00 -16.47
CA GLU A 8 -2.36 -23.59 -16.19
C GLU A 8 -3.36 -22.77 -17.01
N ILE A 9 -4.22 -22.04 -16.33
CA ILE A 9 -5.21 -21.15 -16.95
C ILE A 9 -4.82 -19.68 -16.82
N GLY A 10 -3.84 -19.36 -15.97
CA GLY A 10 -3.33 -18.00 -15.87
C GLY A 10 -2.27 -17.85 -14.80
N LYS A 11 -1.62 -16.68 -14.83
CA LYS A 11 -0.55 -16.32 -13.90
C LYS A 11 -0.69 -14.86 -13.47
N LEU A 12 -0.58 -14.63 -12.16
CA LEU A 12 -0.47 -13.28 -11.59
C LEU A 12 0.99 -12.95 -11.41
N GLU A 13 1.53 -12.11 -12.29
CA GLU A 13 2.91 -11.62 -12.18
C GLU A 13 2.94 -10.16 -11.75
N MET A 14 3.95 -9.83 -10.95
CA MET A 14 4.27 -8.46 -10.55
C MET A 14 4.97 -7.73 -11.70
N SER A 15 4.23 -7.36 -12.74
CA SER A 15 4.76 -6.49 -13.80
C SER A 15 5.02 -5.07 -13.28
N LYS A 16 5.83 -4.27 -13.99
CA LYS A 16 6.11 -2.87 -13.60
C LYS A 16 4.83 -2.05 -13.41
N ASP A 17 3.86 -2.22 -14.29
CA ASP A 17 2.57 -1.50 -14.22
C ASP A 17 1.73 -1.94 -13.02
N VAL A 18 1.74 -3.24 -12.69
CA VAL A 18 1.08 -3.75 -11.48
C VAL A 18 1.76 -3.15 -10.25
N VAL A 19 3.09 -3.18 -10.17
CA VAL A 19 3.84 -2.63 -9.03
C VAL A 19 3.55 -1.14 -8.83
N ILE A 20 3.54 -0.34 -9.89
CA ILE A 20 3.20 1.10 -9.79
C ILE A 20 1.75 1.29 -9.30
N THR A 21 0.82 0.49 -9.84
CA THR A 21 -0.60 0.56 -9.44
C THR A 21 -0.76 0.19 -7.96
N LEU A 22 -0.11 -0.88 -7.51
CA LEU A 22 -0.18 -1.33 -6.12
C LEU A 22 0.50 -0.34 -5.15
N ASN A 23 1.60 0.30 -5.55
CA ASN A 23 2.20 1.39 -4.76
C ASN A 23 1.24 2.56 -4.61
N ALA A 24 0.62 3.01 -5.71
CA ALA A 24 -0.37 4.09 -5.66
C ALA A 24 -1.54 3.73 -4.75
N MET A 25 -2.07 2.50 -4.87
CA MET A 25 -3.12 2.00 -4.00
C MET A 25 -2.67 1.86 -2.54
N GLY A 26 -1.42 1.49 -2.29
CA GLY A 26 -0.81 1.41 -0.96
C GLY A 26 -0.74 2.78 -0.28
N VAL A 27 -0.34 3.83 -1.00
CA VAL A 27 -0.37 5.22 -0.48
C VAL A 27 -1.80 5.64 -0.17
N LEU A 28 -2.75 5.40 -1.07
CA LEU A 28 -4.17 5.71 -0.80
C LEU A 28 -4.71 4.95 0.41
N ALA A 29 -4.37 3.65 0.52
CA ALA A 29 -4.74 2.82 1.65
C ALA A 29 -4.09 3.31 2.96
N TYR A 30 -2.84 3.77 2.94
CA TYR A 30 -2.18 4.37 4.10
C TYR A 30 -3.00 5.52 4.68
N PHE A 31 -3.44 6.46 3.84
CA PHE A 31 -4.32 7.54 4.30
C PHE A 31 -5.69 7.04 4.75
N ALA A 32 -6.31 6.12 4.02
CA ALA A 32 -7.63 5.59 4.37
C ALA A 32 -7.62 4.86 5.74
N PHE A 33 -6.65 3.97 5.96
CA PHE A 33 -6.46 3.29 7.24
C PHE A 33 -6.01 4.25 8.34
N GLY A 34 -5.24 5.29 8.01
CA GLY A 34 -4.88 6.36 8.95
C GLY A 34 -6.10 7.13 9.45
N PHE A 35 -6.98 7.57 8.55
CA PHE A 35 -8.24 8.22 8.93
C PHE A 35 -9.15 7.28 9.72
N PHE A 36 -9.23 6.01 9.30
CA PHE A 36 -10.04 5.02 9.99
C PHE A 36 -9.53 4.78 11.41
N PHE A 37 -8.21 4.58 11.57
CA PHE A 37 -7.59 4.42 12.88
C PHE A 37 -7.82 5.63 13.77
N THR A 38 -7.56 6.85 13.28
CA THR A 38 -7.77 8.08 14.06
C THR A 38 -9.23 8.24 14.47
N SER A 39 -10.18 7.88 13.59
CA SER A 39 -11.61 7.91 13.93
C SER A 39 -11.96 6.94 15.06
N LEU A 40 -11.42 5.71 15.01
CA LEU A 40 -11.58 4.74 16.09
C LEU A 40 -10.87 5.19 17.37
N TYR A 41 -9.66 5.74 17.26
CA TYR A 41 -8.90 6.26 18.40
C TYR A 41 -9.70 7.33 19.12
N THR A 42 -10.17 8.36 18.40
CA THR A 42 -11.01 9.42 18.98
C THR A 42 -12.29 8.85 19.61
N LEU A 43 -12.93 7.87 18.97
CA LEU A 43 -14.13 7.23 19.50
C LEU A 43 -13.87 6.50 20.84
N PHE A 44 -12.75 5.81 20.97
CA PHE A 44 -12.46 4.99 22.15
C PHE A 44 -11.71 5.73 23.27
N THR A 45 -10.89 6.74 22.95
CA THR A 45 -10.09 7.49 23.94
C THR A 45 -10.67 8.86 24.25
N GLY A 46 -11.49 9.43 23.37
CA GLY A 46 -11.95 10.82 23.46
C GLY A 46 -10.88 11.85 23.10
N GLU A 47 -9.66 11.42 22.73
CA GLU A 47 -8.56 12.30 22.40
C GLU A 47 -8.49 12.59 20.90
N VAL A 48 -8.07 13.80 20.54
CA VAL A 48 -7.83 14.20 19.15
C VAL A 48 -6.33 14.42 18.93
N GLY A 49 -5.72 13.55 18.14
CA GLY A 49 -4.31 13.63 17.78
C GLY A 49 -3.37 12.93 18.77
N PHE A 50 -2.06 13.06 18.51
CA PHE A 50 -1.00 12.46 19.31
C PHE A 50 -0.05 13.55 19.81
N ASN A 51 0.19 13.60 21.12
CA ASN A 51 1.13 14.55 21.71
C ASN A 51 2.53 13.93 21.77
N ILE A 52 3.49 14.52 21.07
CA ILE A 52 4.92 14.14 21.14
C ILE A 52 5.66 15.20 21.94
N THR A 53 6.28 14.81 23.05
CA THR A 53 7.10 15.72 23.87
C THR A 53 8.57 15.62 23.47
N SER A 54 9.27 16.76 23.40
CA SER A 54 10.66 16.85 22.92
C SER A 54 11.68 16.00 23.69
N GLY A 55 11.41 15.70 24.97
CA GLY A 55 12.27 14.85 25.81
C GLY A 55 12.27 13.36 25.46
N THR A 56 11.37 12.88 24.61
CA THR A 56 11.21 11.45 24.31
C THR A 56 11.58 11.07 22.88
N ILE A 57 12.12 11.98 22.08
CA ILE A 57 12.31 11.80 20.62
C ILE A 57 13.05 10.49 20.29
N LEU A 58 14.19 10.21 20.95
CA LEU A 58 14.96 9.00 20.68
C LEU A 58 14.15 7.73 21.02
N GLY A 59 13.46 7.72 22.17
CA GLY A 59 12.59 6.61 22.56
C GLY A 59 11.43 6.42 21.57
N THR A 60 10.81 7.53 21.13
CA THR A 60 9.74 7.52 20.14
C THR A 60 10.21 6.93 18.81
N ILE A 61 11.40 7.31 18.34
CA ILE A 61 12.00 6.76 17.11
C ILE A 61 12.25 5.26 17.26
N VAL A 62 12.91 4.84 18.35
CA VAL A 62 13.22 3.42 18.59
C VAL A 62 11.93 2.59 18.61
N ILE A 63 10.92 3.00 19.37
CA ILE A 63 9.63 2.29 19.45
C ILE A 63 8.96 2.23 18.08
N SER A 64 8.95 3.34 17.33
CA SER A 64 8.36 3.39 15.99
C SER A 64 9.03 2.42 15.03
N VAL A 65 10.37 2.41 15.00
CA VAL A 65 11.15 1.50 14.15
C VAL A 65 10.91 0.04 14.55
N THR A 66 10.89 -0.25 15.86
CA THR A 66 10.56 -1.60 16.36
C THR A 66 9.18 -2.04 15.93
N LEU A 67 8.16 -1.18 16.02
CA LEU A 67 6.81 -1.50 15.59
C LEU A 67 6.71 -1.70 14.07
N ILE A 68 7.42 -0.89 13.27
CA ILE A 68 7.48 -1.06 11.81
C ILE A 68 8.04 -2.43 11.45
N ILE A 69 9.23 -2.76 11.97
CA ILE A 69 9.90 -4.05 11.69
C ILE A 69 9.04 -5.20 12.21
N GLY A 70 8.54 -5.08 13.44
CA GLY A 70 7.69 -6.08 14.07
C GLY A 70 6.41 -6.36 13.29
N THR A 71 5.78 -5.32 12.74
CA THR A 71 4.57 -5.47 11.91
C THR A 71 4.84 -6.23 10.64
N ILE A 72 5.93 -5.88 9.93
CA ILE A 72 6.32 -6.56 8.69
C ILE A 72 6.61 -8.04 8.96
N VAL A 73 7.41 -8.34 9.99
CA VAL A 73 7.73 -9.72 10.37
C VAL A 73 6.47 -10.48 10.76
N LEU A 74 5.62 -9.88 11.60
CA LEU A 74 4.38 -10.51 12.05
C LEU A 74 3.43 -10.79 10.88
N HIS A 75 3.35 -9.89 9.90
CA HIS A 75 2.51 -10.04 8.72
C HIS A 75 2.88 -11.32 7.95
N GLU A 76 4.15 -11.47 7.60
CA GLU A 76 4.63 -12.65 6.89
C GLU A 76 4.49 -13.93 7.73
N LEU A 77 4.78 -13.86 9.03
CA LEU A 77 4.60 -15.00 9.93
C LEU A 77 3.15 -15.47 9.97
N ILE A 78 2.18 -14.56 9.97
CA ILE A 78 0.76 -14.92 9.95
C ILE A 78 0.42 -15.64 8.63
N HIS A 79 0.90 -15.16 7.49
CA HIS A 79 0.76 -15.93 6.24
C HIS A 79 1.32 -17.34 6.40
N GLY A 80 2.55 -17.47 6.92
CA GLY A 80 3.20 -18.76 7.12
C GLY A 80 2.47 -19.70 8.08
N VAL A 81 1.86 -19.17 9.16
CA VAL A 81 1.01 -19.94 10.09
C VAL A 81 -0.20 -20.51 9.35
N PHE A 82 -0.88 -19.69 8.55
CA PHE A 82 -2.05 -20.15 7.79
C PHE A 82 -1.67 -21.08 6.63
N MET A 83 -0.52 -20.88 5.99
CA MET A 83 0.04 -21.83 5.03
C MET A 83 0.28 -23.19 5.70
N SER A 84 0.92 -23.20 6.86
CA SER A 84 1.21 -24.42 7.63
C SER A 84 -0.07 -25.15 8.05
N LYS A 85 -1.11 -24.40 8.46
CA LYS A 85 -2.44 -24.95 8.78
C LYS A 85 -3.05 -25.74 7.63
N TYR A 86 -2.75 -25.37 6.39
CA TYR A 86 -3.24 -26.05 5.19
C TYR A 86 -2.21 -27.03 4.57
N GLY A 87 -1.18 -27.43 5.32
CA GLY A 87 -0.17 -28.40 4.86
C GLY A 87 1.00 -27.77 4.08
N GLY A 88 1.11 -26.44 4.08
CA GLY A 88 2.25 -25.70 3.57
C GLY A 88 3.50 -25.88 4.43
N LYS A 89 4.67 -25.75 3.80
CA LYS A 89 5.95 -25.53 4.50
C LYS A 89 6.46 -24.14 4.11
N PRO A 90 6.18 -23.09 4.90
CA PRO A 90 6.49 -21.73 4.51
C PRO A 90 8.01 -21.49 4.49
N SER A 91 8.45 -20.71 3.52
CA SER A 91 9.78 -20.17 3.40
C SER A 91 9.65 -18.66 3.28
N TYR A 92 10.51 -17.93 4.00
CA TYR A 92 10.44 -16.47 4.07
C TYR A 92 11.60 -15.84 3.33
N GLY A 93 11.37 -14.64 2.80
CA GLY A 93 12.43 -13.85 2.18
C GLY A 93 12.06 -12.38 2.02
N ALA A 94 13.00 -11.64 1.48
CA ALA A 94 12.83 -10.24 1.09
C ALA A 94 13.38 -10.04 -0.32
N GLY A 95 12.84 -9.05 -1.03
CA GLY A 95 13.28 -8.68 -2.37
C GLY A 95 12.90 -7.25 -2.71
N ILE A 96 13.32 -6.80 -3.88
CA ILE A 96 12.92 -5.50 -4.44
C ILE A 96 12.36 -5.75 -5.83
N ALA A 97 11.06 -5.51 -6.01
CA ALA A 97 10.41 -5.66 -7.29
C ALA A 97 10.69 -4.42 -8.16
N HIS A 98 11.34 -4.65 -9.31
CA HIS A 98 11.65 -3.64 -10.32
C HIS A 98 12.39 -2.39 -9.79
N TYR A 99 13.20 -2.53 -8.74
CA TYR A 99 13.91 -1.42 -8.07
C TYR A 99 13.00 -0.34 -7.47
N ILE A 100 11.69 -0.62 -7.33
CA ILE A 100 10.69 0.35 -6.88
C ILE A 100 10.09 -0.08 -5.54
N LEU A 101 9.68 -1.34 -5.42
CA LEU A 101 8.94 -1.82 -4.26
C LEU A 101 9.76 -2.85 -3.48
N PRO A 102 10.30 -2.52 -2.29
CA PRO A 102 10.74 -3.55 -1.37
C PRO A 102 9.53 -4.38 -0.94
N TYR A 103 9.66 -5.70 -0.96
CA TYR A 103 8.62 -6.60 -0.49
C TYR A 103 9.23 -7.72 0.34
N PHE A 104 8.47 -8.16 1.32
CA PHE A 104 8.70 -9.38 2.05
C PHE A 104 7.72 -10.43 1.53
N TYR A 105 8.06 -11.70 1.68
CA TYR A 105 7.18 -12.77 1.25
C TYR A 105 7.32 -13.99 2.15
N ALA A 106 6.19 -14.65 2.37
CA ALA A 106 6.09 -16.04 2.78
C ALA A 106 5.59 -16.84 1.57
N THR A 107 6.33 -17.89 1.18
CA THR A 107 5.98 -18.73 0.03
C THR A 107 6.11 -20.21 0.34
N THR A 108 5.45 -21.07 -0.43
CA THR A 108 5.55 -22.52 -0.26
C THR A 108 5.27 -23.26 -1.57
N LYS A 109 5.87 -24.43 -1.74
CA LYS A 109 5.63 -25.31 -2.90
C LYS A 109 4.27 -26.02 -2.85
N THR A 110 3.54 -25.89 -1.73
CA THR A 110 2.24 -26.53 -1.57
C THR A 110 1.19 -25.81 -2.40
N ILE A 111 0.40 -26.58 -3.13
CA ILE A 111 -0.72 -26.07 -3.91
C ILE A 111 -1.95 -25.99 -3.02
N PHE A 112 -2.60 -24.82 -3.02
CA PHE A 112 -3.78 -24.55 -2.22
C PHE A 112 -5.04 -24.49 -3.08
N THR A 113 -6.16 -24.87 -2.49
CA THR A 113 -7.45 -24.52 -3.09
C THR A 113 -7.66 -23.01 -3.04
N ARG A 114 -8.45 -22.47 -3.98
CA ARG A 114 -8.79 -21.04 -4.02
C ARG A 114 -9.17 -20.44 -2.67
N ASN A 115 -10.06 -21.11 -1.92
CA ASN A 115 -10.56 -20.58 -0.66
C ASN A 115 -9.53 -20.67 0.47
N GLN A 116 -8.68 -21.70 0.48
CA GLN A 116 -7.56 -21.76 1.43
C GLN A 116 -6.60 -20.61 1.20
N PHE A 117 -6.28 -20.32 -0.07
CA PHE A 117 -5.42 -19.20 -0.43
C PHE A 117 -6.01 -17.85 -0.03
N ILE A 118 -7.32 -17.63 -0.25
CA ILE A 118 -8.00 -16.40 0.21
C ILE A 118 -7.83 -16.21 1.71
N VAL A 119 -8.00 -17.29 2.50
CA VAL A 119 -7.81 -17.23 3.95
C VAL A 119 -6.36 -16.91 4.31
N ILE A 120 -5.39 -17.54 3.65
CA ILE A 120 -3.96 -17.25 3.86
C ILE A 120 -3.67 -15.77 3.56
N ALA A 121 -4.12 -15.26 2.41
CA ALA A 121 -3.85 -13.92 1.95
C ALA A 121 -4.50 -12.83 2.82
N ILE A 122 -5.74 -13.04 3.29
CA ILE A 122 -6.43 -12.02 4.10
C ILE A 122 -6.07 -12.07 5.60
N ALA A 123 -5.45 -13.16 6.06
CA ALA A 123 -5.23 -13.41 7.48
C ALA A 123 -4.43 -12.30 8.19
N PRO A 124 -3.29 -11.80 7.67
CA PRO A 124 -2.56 -10.74 8.36
C PRO A 124 -3.36 -9.46 8.48
N LEU A 125 -4.09 -9.08 7.42
CA LEU A 125 -4.97 -7.92 7.43
C LEU A 125 -5.96 -8.01 8.58
N VAL A 126 -6.64 -9.14 8.73
CA VAL A 126 -7.65 -9.34 9.77
C VAL A 126 -7.03 -9.43 11.16
N VAL A 127 -6.03 -10.31 11.34
CA VAL A 127 -5.47 -10.64 12.65
C VAL A 127 -4.78 -9.43 13.28
N ILE A 128 -3.88 -8.76 12.54
CA ILE A 128 -3.13 -7.62 13.09
C ILE A 128 -4.07 -6.44 13.35
N SER A 129 -5.04 -6.19 12.47
CA SER A 129 -6.01 -5.10 12.67
C SER A 129 -6.89 -5.32 13.90
N LEU A 130 -7.40 -6.54 14.09
CA LEU A 130 -8.20 -6.87 15.28
C LEU A 130 -7.38 -6.79 16.57
N VAL A 131 -6.11 -7.23 16.56
CA VAL A 131 -5.22 -7.11 17.72
C VAL A 131 -4.94 -5.64 18.04
N ALA A 132 -4.64 -4.81 17.03
CA ALA A 132 -4.41 -3.38 17.22
C ALA A 132 -5.65 -2.65 17.79
N ILE A 133 -6.85 -2.98 17.30
CA ILE A 133 -8.11 -2.46 17.86
C ILE A 133 -8.33 -2.99 19.28
N GLY A 134 -8.07 -4.28 19.54
CA GLY A 134 -8.19 -4.87 20.88
C GLY A 134 -7.26 -4.20 21.90
N ILE A 135 -6.00 -3.92 21.53
CA ILE A 135 -5.04 -3.18 22.36
C ILE A 135 -5.51 -1.74 22.57
N MET A 136 -6.03 -1.08 21.54
CA MET A 136 -6.58 0.27 21.67
C MET A 136 -7.69 0.35 22.73
N VAL A 137 -8.60 -0.63 22.75
CA VAL A 137 -9.71 -0.70 23.72
C VAL A 137 -9.22 -1.09 25.11
N ALA A 138 -8.33 -2.07 25.21
CA ALA A 138 -7.87 -2.60 26.50
C ALA A 138 -6.83 -1.70 27.20
N PHE A 139 -6.01 -0.97 26.43
CA PHE A 139 -4.90 -0.16 26.94
C PHE A 139 -4.86 1.24 26.29
N PRO A 140 -5.80 2.15 26.62
CA PRO A 140 -5.87 3.48 26.02
C PRO A 140 -4.57 4.29 26.10
N SER A 141 -3.79 4.13 27.18
CA SER A 141 -2.53 4.86 27.40
C SER A 141 -1.44 4.58 26.35
N ILE A 142 -1.48 3.41 25.71
CA ILE A 142 -0.53 3.03 24.65
C ILE A 142 -1.20 2.93 23.28
N ALA A 143 -2.50 3.22 23.19
CA ALA A 143 -3.29 3.02 21.99
C ALA A 143 -2.73 3.80 20.78
N HIS A 144 -2.15 4.98 21.00
CA HIS A 144 -1.55 5.80 19.94
C HIS A 144 -0.45 5.05 19.17
N TRP A 145 0.30 4.15 19.83
CA TRP A 145 1.32 3.34 19.17
C TRP A 145 0.74 2.36 18.15
N MET A 146 -0.52 1.96 18.30
CA MET A 146 -1.18 1.00 17.42
C MET A 146 -1.49 1.57 16.04
N ILE A 147 -1.34 2.88 15.83
CA ILE A 147 -1.48 3.47 14.50
C ILE A 147 -0.46 2.87 13.53
N ILE A 148 0.77 2.62 13.99
CA ILE A 148 1.86 2.09 13.16
C ILE A 148 1.49 0.69 12.64
N PRO A 149 1.28 -0.33 13.48
CA PRO A 149 0.94 -1.66 12.99
C PRO A 149 -0.37 -1.68 12.20
N PHE A 150 -1.39 -0.92 12.62
CA PHE A 150 -2.68 -0.91 11.95
C PHE A 150 -2.60 -0.34 10.52
N VAL A 151 -2.00 0.84 10.37
CA VAL A 151 -1.90 1.53 9.08
C VAL A 151 -0.89 0.84 8.18
N LEU A 152 0.26 0.42 8.71
CA LEU A 152 1.27 -0.27 7.92
C LEU A 152 0.76 -1.62 7.40
N ASN A 153 0.09 -2.41 8.24
CA ASN A 153 -0.53 -3.66 7.82
C ASN A 153 -1.65 -3.44 6.80
N GLY A 154 -2.55 -2.48 7.06
CA GLY A 154 -3.66 -2.17 6.15
C GLY A 154 -3.21 -1.71 4.77
N SER A 155 -2.21 -0.83 4.74
CA SER A 155 -1.63 -0.34 3.48
C SER A 155 -0.75 -1.37 2.77
N GLY A 156 -0.01 -2.20 3.51
CA GLY A 156 0.82 -3.28 2.98
C GLY A 156 0.00 -4.43 2.38
N ALA A 157 -1.16 -4.75 2.95
CA ALA A 157 -2.04 -5.83 2.48
C ALA A 157 -2.75 -5.54 1.15
N VAL A 158 -2.48 -4.40 0.50
CA VAL A 158 -3.05 -4.06 -0.82
C VAL A 158 -2.65 -5.08 -1.89
N GLY A 159 -1.43 -5.64 -1.80
CA GLY A 159 -0.99 -6.75 -2.65
C GLY A 159 -1.87 -7.98 -2.48
N ASP A 160 -2.13 -8.39 -1.23
CA ASP A 160 -2.98 -9.54 -0.92
C ASP A 160 -4.41 -9.35 -1.39
N MET A 161 -4.97 -8.16 -1.15
CA MET A 161 -6.31 -7.79 -1.62
C MET A 161 -6.40 -7.81 -3.14
N TRP A 162 -5.34 -7.39 -3.84
CA TRP A 162 -5.26 -7.50 -5.29
C TRP A 162 -5.24 -8.95 -5.76
N VAL A 163 -4.47 -9.83 -5.11
CA VAL A 163 -4.48 -11.27 -5.42
C VAL A 163 -5.88 -11.85 -5.19
N ILE A 164 -6.46 -11.61 -4.01
CA ILE A 164 -7.81 -12.07 -3.64
C ILE A 164 -8.84 -11.62 -4.68
N ARG A 165 -8.84 -10.34 -5.06
CA ARG A 165 -9.76 -9.78 -6.06
C ARG A 165 -9.67 -10.52 -7.39
N ASN A 166 -8.47 -10.89 -7.84
CA ASN A 166 -8.29 -11.59 -9.10
C ASN A 166 -8.72 -13.06 -9.00
N ILE A 167 -8.33 -13.78 -7.95
CA ILE A 167 -8.70 -15.20 -7.78
C ILE A 167 -10.21 -15.38 -7.49
N LEU A 168 -10.89 -14.38 -6.93
CA LEU A 168 -12.36 -14.41 -6.75
C LEU A 168 -13.12 -14.44 -8.08
N ARG A 169 -12.49 -14.00 -9.18
CA ARG A 169 -13.06 -14.08 -10.54
C ARG A 169 -12.89 -15.47 -11.15
N CYS A 170 -12.07 -16.32 -10.55
CA CYS A 170 -11.86 -17.68 -11.00
C CYS A 170 -12.93 -18.64 -10.43
N PRO A 171 -13.22 -19.75 -11.12
CA PRO A 171 -14.07 -20.81 -10.59
C PRO A 171 -13.61 -21.33 -9.22
N LYS A 172 -14.53 -21.86 -8.40
CA LYS A 172 -14.22 -22.33 -7.04
C LYS A 172 -13.23 -23.49 -6.99
N HIS A 173 -13.15 -24.27 -8.07
CA HIS A 173 -12.33 -25.48 -8.14
C HIS A 173 -10.87 -25.21 -8.53
N VAL A 174 -10.48 -23.96 -8.80
CA VAL A 174 -9.08 -23.65 -9.16
C VAL A 174 -8.12 -23.94 -8.01
N LEU A 175 -6.91 -24.33 -8.40
CA LEU A 175 -5.80 -24.57 -7.51
C LEU A 175 -4.73 -23.50 -7.74
N LEU A 176 -4.02 -23.13 -6.67
CA LEU A 176 -3.11 -22.00 -6.65
C LEU A 176 -1.75 -22.45 -6.13
N GLU A 177 -0.71 -22.14 -6.90
CA GLU A 177 0.68 -22.36 -6.50
C GLU A 177 1.37 -21.02 -6.36
N ASP A 178 1.86 -20.74 -5.15
CA ASP A 178 2.63 -19.54 -4.88
C ASP A 178 4.10 -19.75 -5.23
N GLN A 179 4.61 -18.89 -6.10
CA GLN A 179 6.01 -18.88 -6.50
C GLN A 179 6.61 -17.51 -6.21
N LYS A 180 7.94 -17.47 -6.06
CA LYS A 180 8.68 -16.21 -5.83
C LYS A 180 8.41 -15.14 -6.89
N SER A 181 8.08 -15.54 -8.12
CA SER A 181 7.84 -14.63 -9.25
C SER A 181 6.36 -14.29 -9.47
N GLY A 182 5.44 -14.92 -8.74
CA GLY A 182 4.00 -14.72 -8.90
C GLY A 182 3.16 -15.94 -8.53
N LEU A 183 1.85 -15.84 -8.74
CA LEU A 183 0.90 -16.90 -8.44
C LEU A 183 0.50 -17.62 -9.74
N ILE A 184 0.66 -18.94 -9.79
CA ILE A 184 0.14 -19.77 -10.88
C ILE A 184 -1.25 -20.27 -10.52
N ILE A 185 -2.15 -20.25 -11.51
CA ILE A 185 -3.56 -20.62 -11.36
C ILE A 185 -3.85 -21.80 -12.27
N TYR A 186 -4.18 -22.94 -11.65
CA TYR A 186 -4.54 -24.17 -12.32
C TYR A 186 -6.07 -24.32 -12.36
N GLY A 187 -6.60 -24.64 -13.54
CA GLY A 187 -8.01 -24.91 -13.78
C GLY A 187 -8.21 -26.18 -14.60
N LYS A 188 -9.47 -26.48 -14.92
CA LYS A 188 -9.82 -27.59 -15.80
C LYS A 188 -9.50 -27.25 -17.25
N GLU A 189 -9.40 -28.27 -18.10
CA GLU A 189 -9.20 -28.09 -19.54
C GLU A 189 -10.29 -27.23 -20.23
N THR A 190 -11.51 -27.25 -19.70
CA THR A 190 -12.64 -26.47 -20.23
C THR A 190 -12.68 -25.03 -19.74
N ASP A 191 -11.86 -24.66 -18.75
CA ASP A 191 -11.83 -23.30 -18.22
C ASP A 191 -11.15 -22.36 -19.21
N LYS A 192 -11.70 -21.14 -19.33
CA LYS A 192 -11.11 -20.10 -20.19
C LYS A 192 -9.80 -19.60 -19.58
N PRO A 193 -8.77 -19.32 -20.42
CA PRO A 193 -7.59 -18.63 -19.97
C PRO A 193 -7.95 -17.28 -19.34
N MET A 194 -7.30 -16.96 -18.23
CA MET A 194 -7.47 -15.70 -17.54
C MET A 194 -6.48 -14.69 -18.08
N ASN A 195 -6.99 -13.69 -18.81
CA ASN A 195 -6.19 -12.55 -19.23
C ASN A 195 -6.32 -11.42 -18.22
N ILE A 196 -5.25 -11.17 -17.46
CA ILE A 196 -5.20 -10.05 -16.52
C ILE A 196 -4.53 -8.90 -17.24
N SER A 197 -5.35 -7.94 -17.67
CA SER A 197 -4.85 -6.68 -18.17
C SER A 197 -4.10 -5.95 -17.07
N THR A 198 -2.79 -5.85 -17.23
CA THR A 198 -1.89 -5.13 -16.30
C THR A 198 -1.76 -3.65 -16.64
N THR A 199 -2.29 -3.23 -17.78
CA THR A 199 -2.18 -1.87 -18.31
C THR A 199 -3.57 -1.27 -18.54
N GLY A 200 -3.70 0.04 -18.34
CA GLY A 200 -4.97 0.74 -18.58
C GLY A 200 -5.18 1.88 -17.61
N PHE A 201 -6.43 2.10 -17.21
CA PHE A 201 -6.80 3.18 -16.30
C PHE A 201 -5.96 3.18 -15.02
N GLY A 202 -5.90 2.04 -14.33
CA GLY A 202 -5.22 1.92 -13.03
C GLY A 202 -3.73 2.23 -13.11
N SER A 203 -3.02 1.70 -14.12
CA SER A 203 -1.59 1.97 -14.28
C SER A 203 -1.30 3.37 -14.80
N GLY A 204 -2.19 3.95 -15.62
CA GLY A 204 -2.12 5.35 -16.04
C GLY A 204 -2.29 6.31 -14.87
N PHE A 205 -3.34 6.09 -14.06
CA PHE A 205 -3.59 6.81 -12.82
C PHE A 205 -2.38 6.70 -11.87
N GLY A 206 -1.96 5.47 -11.57
CA GLY A 206 -0.89 5.20 -10.61
C GLY A 206 0.44 5.87 -10.97
N LYS A 207 0.81 5.91 -12.26
CA LYS A 207 2.04 6.58 -12.72
C LYS A 207 2.05 8.07 -12.41
N VAL A 208 0.99 8.77 -12.80
CA VAL A 208 0.91 10.23 -12.61
C VAL A 208 0.70 10.58 -11.15
N PHE A 209 -0.15 9.83 -10.45
CA PHE A 209 -0.33 9.96 -9.01
C PHE A 209 1.01 9.83 -8.26
N MET A 210 1.77 8.75 -8.50
CA MET A 210 3.06 8.54 -7.84
C MET A 210 4.10 9.59 -8.24
N LEU A 211 4.10 10.05 -9.50
CA LEU A 211 4.97 11.13 -9.94
C LEU A 211 4.70 12.41 -9.13
N CYS A 212 3.43 12.79 -8.92
CA CYS A 212 3.07 13.94 -8.10
C CYS A 212 3.55 13.76 -6.66
N ILE A 213 3.29 12.61 -6.03
CA ILE A 213 3.73 12.34 -4.65
C ILE A 213 5.26 12.44 -4.51
N VAL A 214 6.02 11.83 -5.42
CA VAL A 214 7.49 11.85 -5.39
C VAL A 214 8.02 13.26 -5.67
N ALA A 215 7.49 13.94 -6.69
CA ALA A 215 7.92 15.29 -7.04
C ALA A 215 7.67 16.28 -5.90
N THR A 216 6.49 16.23 -5.28
CA THR A 216 6.19 17.06 -4.12
C THR A 216 7.08 16.67 -2.94
N GLY A 217 7.26 15.38 -2.64
CA GLY A 217 8.15 14.93 -1.57
C GLY A 217 9.59 15.44 -1.70
N LEU A 218 10.16 15.40 -2.92
CA LEU A 218 11.48 15.97 -3.21
C LEU A 218 11.50 17.49 -3.04
N LEU A 219 10.46 18.17 -3.53
CA LEU A 219 10.30 19.61 -3.33
C LEU A 219 10.26 19.96 -1.83
N MET A 220 9.60 19.17 -0.99
CA MET A 220 9.51 19.40 0.45
C MET A 220 10.86 19.31 1.16
N ILE A 221 11.78 18.51 0.65
CA ILE A 221 13.13 18.37 1.21
C ILE A 221 14.01 19.55 0.79
N ILE A 222 13.92 19.96 -0.47
CA ILE A 222 14.83 20.96 -1.07
C ILE A 222 14.37 22.39 -0.77
N ALA A 223 13.04 22.65 -0.81
CA ALA A 223 12.50 24.00 -0.74
C ALA A 223 12.84 24.74 0.57
N PRO A 224 12.70 24.15 1.78
CA PRO A 224 13.01 24.86 3.03
C PRO A 224 14.48 25.29 3.09
N MET A 225 15.39 24.39 2.72
CA MET A 225 16.83 24.66 2.71
C MET A 225 17.19 25.75 1.70
N THR A 226 16.56 25.73 0.53
CA THR A 226 16.78 26.72 -0.52
C THR A 226 16.25 28.10 -0.11
N LEU A 227 15.05 28.15 0.46
CA LEU A 227 14.41 29.40 0.93
C LEU A 227 15.20 30.05 2.07
N ASP A 228 15.74 29.24 2.99
CA ASP A 228 16.61 29.71 4.08
C ASP A 228 17.91 30.32 3.55
N VAL A 229 18.60 29.61 2.63
CA VAL A 229 19.83 30.12 1.98
C VAL A 229 19.58 31.40 1.19
N LEU A 230 18.42 31.53 0.55
CA LEU A 230 18.02 32.73 -0.19
C LEU A 230 17.56 33.89 0.70
N GLY A 231 17.46 33.68 2.03
CA GLY A 231 17.01 34.71 2.97
C GLY A 231 15.55 35.11 2.79
N VAL A 232 14.69 34.20 2.32
CA VAL A 232 13.27 34.46 2.16
C VAL A 232 12.60 34.55 3.54
N GLU A 233 11.85 35.60 3.82
CA GLU A 233 11.19 35.77 5.12
C GLU A 233 9.99 34.82 5.29
N SER A 234 9.15 34.72 4.25
CA SER A 234 8.01 33.80 4.24
C SER A 234 7.68 33.34 2.82
N PHE A 235 7.21 32.10 2.70
CA PHE A 235 6.81 31.53 1.41
C PHE A 235 5.70 30.50 1.61
N THR A 236 4.71 30.50 0.73
CA THR A 236 3.58 29.57 0.77
C THR A 236 3.35 29.02 -0.62
N ILE A 237 3.18 27.69 -0.72
CA ILE A 237 2.70 27.06 -1.94
C ILE A 237 1.23 26.65 -1.75
N GLY A 238 0.39 27.15 -2.64
CA GLY A 238 -1.06 26.94 -2.62
C GLY A 238 -1.81 28.15 -2.04
N PRO A 239 -3.15 28.14 -2.10
CA PRO A 239 -3.95 29.23 -1.55
C PRO A 239 -3.78 29.26 -0.04
N THR A 240 -3.52 30.42 0.55
CA THR A 240 -3.31 30.57 2.01
C THR A 240 -4.56 30.16 2.78
N SER A 241 -4.39 29.45 3.90
CA SER A 241 -5.50 29.01 4.76
C SER A 241 -6.59 28.20 4.03
N SER A 242 -6.20 27.41 3.04
CA SER A 242 -7.11 26.61 2.22
C SER A 242 -6.81 25.12 2.36
N PHE A 243 -7.80 24.28 2.04
CA PHE A 243 -7.59 22.84 1.90
C PHE A 243 -6.51 22.48 0.86
N PHE A 244 -6.21 23.40 -0.07
CA PHE A 244 -5.19 23.22 -1.11
C PHE A 244 -3.83 23.86 -0.76
N THR A 245 -3.62 24.36 0.46
CA THR A 245 -2.28 24.78 0.91
C THR A 245 -1.38 23.55 0.95
N ILE A 246 -0.22 23.58 0.29
CA ILE A 246 0.74 22.47 0.23
C ILE A 246 1.75 22.59 1.37
N PHE A 247 2.36 23.77 1.51
CA PHE A 247 3.25 24.08 2.62
C PHE A 247 3.38 25.56 2.90
N GLU A 248 3.79 25.85 4.12
CA GLU A 248 4.12 27.18 4.62
C GLU A 248 5.54 27.16 5.20
N TYR A 249 6.30 28.19 4.86
CA TYR A 249 7.66 28.42 5.32
C TYR A 249 7.74 29.81 5.94
N HIS A 250 8.36 29.90 7.12
CA HIS A 250 8.64 31.15 7.81
C HIS A 250 10.06 31.12 8.38
N SER A 251 10.85 32.15 8.09
CA SER A 251 12.16 32.32 8.72
C SER A 251 12.00 32.80 10.16
N ILE A 252 12.74 32.20 11.08
CA ILE A 252 12.74 32.52 12.51
C ILE A 252 14.18 32.70 12.97
N GLY A 253 14.69 33.93 12.88
CA GLY A 253 15.99 34.33 13.43
C GLY A 253 17.17 33.49 12.90
N LYS A 254 17.52 32.40 13.60
CA LYS A 254 18.61 31.48 13.24
C LYS A 254 18.14 30.14 12.62
N GLY A 255 16.87 30.00 12.29
CA GLY A 255 16.32 28.81 11.65
C GLY A 255 15.01 29.10 10.94
N PHE A 256 14.24 28.05 10.66
CA PHE A 256 12.96 28.17 9.97
C PHE A 256 11.87 27.31 10.63
N GLU A 257 10.63 27.75 10.47
CA GLU A 257 9.45 26.92 10.67
C GLU A 257 8.91 26.47 9.31
N PHE A 258 8.60 25.18 9.22
CA PHE A 258 8.07 24.57 8.01
C PHE A 258 6.85 23.72 8.35
N ARG A 259 5.71 24.05 7.76
CA ARG A 259 4.46 23.32 7.93
C ARG A 259 4.07 22.63 6.63
N PHE A 260 3.81 21.34 6.73
CA PHE A 260 3.43 20.50 5.61
C PHE A 260 2.00 20.00 5.75
N PHE A 261 1.23 20.07 4.66
CA PHE A 261 -0.16 19.63 4.61
C PHE A 261 -0.29 18.39 3.70
N PRO A 262 -0.06 17.17 4.20
CA PRO A 262 -0.02 15.96 3.37
C PRO A 262 -1.34 15.63 2.65
N VAL A 263 -2.48 16.02 3.24
CA VAL A 263 -3.82 15.74 2.68
C VAL A 263 -4.07 16.56 1.41
N SER A 264 -3.56 17.79 1.32
CA SER A 264 -3.71 18.62 0.12
C SER A 264 -2.92 18.03 -1.05
N VAL A 265 -1.70 17.57 -0.78
CA VAL A 265 -0.85 16.88 -1.76
C VAL A 265 -1.50 15.60 -2.26
N LEU A 266 -2.10 14.82 -1.34
CA LEU A 266 -2.88 13.64 -1.70
C LEU A 266 -4.03 14.00 -2.64
N ALA A 267 -4.84 15.00 -2.28
CA ALA A 267 -6.00 15.42 -3.06
C ALA A 267 -5.61 15.90 -4.46
N ILE A 268 -4.60 16.76 -4.57
CA ILE A 268 -4.08 17.24 -5.86
C ILE A 268 -3.56 16.07 -6.70
N SER A 269 -2.79 15.16 -6.10
CA SER A 269 -2.24 13.99 -6.80
C SER A 269 -3.34 13.07 -7.32
N VAL A 270 -4.42 12.86 -6.56
CA VAL A 270 -5.60 12.10 -7.00
C VAL A 270 -6.28 12.79 -8.19
N ILE A 271 -6.54 14.10 -8.10
CA ILE A 271 -7.21 14.85 -9.17
C ILE A 271 -6.39 14.77 -10.46
N VAL A 272 -5.09 15.08 -10.41
CA VAL A 272 -4.22 15.07 -11.58
C VAL A 272 -4.10 13.65 -12.17
N GLY A 273 -3.95 12.63 -11.31
CA GLY A 273 -3.91 11.24 -11.72
C GLY A 273 -5.20 10.79 -12.43
N LEU A 274 -6.37 11.17 -11.89
CA LEU A 274 -7.67 10.84 -12.47
C LEU A 274 -7.86 11.51 -13.82
N VAL A 275 -7.60 12.82 -13.92
CA VAL A 275 -7.70 13.58 -15.17
C VAL A 275 -6.84 12.96 -16.25
N TYR A 276 -5.58 12.63 -15.93
CA TYR A 276 -4.69 11.97 -16.88
C TYR A 276 -5.22 10.61 -17.34
N ALA A 277 -5.64 9.78 -16.39
CA ALA A 277 -6.13 8.44 -16.69
C ALA A 277 -7.36 8.49 -17.60
N ILE A 278 -8.34 9.36 -17.31
CA ILE A 278 -9.56 9.56 -18.11
C ILE A 278 -9.20 10.00 -19.53
N ILE A 279 -8.34 11.01 -19.69
CA ILE A 279 -7.93 11.53 -21.01
C ILE A 279 -7.24 10.43 -21.83
N LYS A 280 -6.40 9.63 -21.19
CA LYS A 280 -5.63 8.58 -21.87
C LYS A 280 -6.50 7.38 -22.25
N THR A 281 -7.46 7.00 -21.42
CA THR A 281 -8.38 5.89 -21.72
C THR A 281 -9.50 6.28 -22.67
N GLY A 282 -9.82 7.57 -22.78
CA GLY A 282 -10.83 8.09 -23.71
C GLY A 282 -10.36 8.26 -25.15
N LYS A 283 -9.06 8.06 -25.45
CA LYS A 283 -8.56 8.08 -26.83
C LYS A 283 -8.87 6.72 -27.48
N PRO A 284 -9.60 6.67 -28.61
CA PRO A 284 -9.72 5.46 -29.40
C PRO A 284 -8.33 4.98 -29.77
N GLY A 285 -8.04 3.69 -29.55
CA GLY A 285 -6.76 3.11 -29.95
C GLY A 285 -6.55 3.30 -31.44
N ASN A 286 -5.42 3.90 -31.82
CA ASN A 286 -5.00 4.11 -33.20
C ASN A 286 -4.52 2.76 -33.84
N ASN A 287 -5.31 1.70 -33.67
CA ASN A 287 -5.06 0.34 -34.15
C ASN A 287 -6.10 -0.08 -35.21
N ALA A 288 -6.57 0.88 -36.00
CA ALA A 288 -7.22 0.62 -37.28
C ALA A 288 -6.47 1.46 -38.32
N ILE A 289 -6.21 0.88 -39.49
CA ILE A 289 -5.40 1.41 -40.61
C ILE A 289 -3.91 1.01 -40.57
N THR A 290 -3.65 -0.27 -40.78
CA THR A 290 -2.71 -0.76 -41.81
C THR A 290 -3.05 -2.22 -42.06
N GLY A 291 -3.86 -2.48 -43.08
CA GLY A 291 -4.36 -3.81 -43.44
C GLY A 291 -5.19 -3.73 -44.70
N GLN A 292 -4.63 -3.15 -45.75
CA GLN A 292 -4.90 -3.45 -47.15
C GLN A 292 -3.56 -3.50 -47.87
#